data_AF-A0A1M6EU84-F1
#
_entry.id   AF-A0A1M6EU84-F1
#
_cell.length_a   1.000
_cell.length_b   1.000
_cell.length_c   1.000
_cell.angle_alpha   90.00
_cell.angle_beta   90.00
_cell.angle_gamma   90.00
#
_symmetry.space_group_name_H-M   'P 1'
#
loop_
_entity.id
_entity.type
_entity.pdbx_description
1 polymer ?
#
loop_
_entity_poly.entity_id
_entity_poly.type
_entity_poly.pdbx_seq_one_letter_code
_entity_poly.pdbx_strand_id
1 'polypeptide(L)'
;MLYNPIIGDSVPEVSRRDWDVSYSLGNSWKKADKVKRKNSSLFKVDVVIYPELSLKNLIITQIYQVLFNLSPAVEVSLWKGMKLTAQIVVPIYNDGYPYLYDKVHPGFIGISQKLRLPYNIWGTFTIGHFSSERYGLDFQAVHHCIWDERFSLTGRIGYTGAGYWNGFTMHYGTKKRFTWSLGAEFYWPRYYNIETSMKVEQYLLGEKGVRVDMIRHFRYVSIGFYAMKAKGVKANGGFRFQIALPPYKYKRHGYVPRITPSYNMGLAYNAGNEQYYYKGYRAMPDDNIMHNNSFNPYFIKSELLNF
;
A
#
# COMPACT_ATOMS: atom_id res chain seq x y z
N MET A 1 -24.53 -16.19 54.45
CA MET A 1 -24.48 -14.79 53.99
C MET A 1 -24.53 -14.80 52.47
N LEU A 2 -25.68 -14.49 51.88
CA LEU A 2 -25.81 -14.31 50.44
C LEU A 2 -25.10 -13.00 50.06
N TYR A 3 -24.15 -13.09 49.13
CA TYR A 3 -23.57 -11.92 48.49
C TYR A 3 -24.59 -11.37 47.49
N ASN A 4 -25.19 -10.22 47.82
CA ASN A 4 -25.96 -9.42 46.87
C ASN A 4 -24.99 -8.43 46.20
N PRO A 5 -24.72 -8.55 44.89
CA PRO A 5 -23.91 -7.56 44.21
C PRO A 5 -24.65 -6.21 44.21
N ILE A 6 -23.95 -5.19 44.70
CA ILE A 6 -24.40 -3.80 44.66
C ILE A 6 -24.28 -3.33 43.20
N ILE A 7 -25.29 -2.61 42.71
CA ILE A 7 -25.38 -1.99 41.39
C ILE A 7 -24.16 -1.06 41.22
N GLY A 8 -23.06 -1.58 40.67
CA GLY A 8 -21.77 -0.89 40.64
C GLY A 8 -20.56 -1.80 40.41
N ASP A 9 -20.67 -3.11 40.68
CA ASP A 9 -19.58 -4.10 40.50
C ASP A 9 -19.52 -4.77 39.12
N SER A 10 -20.34 -4.34 38.17
CA SER A 10 -20.19 -4.73 36.77
C SER A 10 -19.07 -3.90 36.15
N VAL A 11 -17.90 -4.52 35.91
CA VAL A 11 -16.95 -4.01 34.90
C VAL A 11 -17.78 -3.74 33.66
N PRO A 12 -17.84 -2.49 33.14
CA PRO A 12 -18.70 -2.19 32.00
C PRO A 12 -18.30 -3.14 30.88
N GLU A 13 -19.25 -3.95 30.41
CA GLU A 13 -19.06 -4.75 29.21
C GLU A 13 -18.78 -3.78 28.08
N VAL A 14 -17.49 -3.61 27.77
CA VAL A 14 -17.04 -2.64 26.77
C VAL A 14 -17.68 -3.02 25.44
N SER A 15 -18.66 -2.24 25.00
CA SER A 15 -19.32 -2.46 23.73
C SER A 15 -18.42 -1.95 22.61
N ARG A 16 -18.48 -2.57 21.44
CA ARG A 16 -17.73 -2.11 20.25
C ARG A 16 -18.05 -0.66 19.89
N ARG A 17 -19.23 -0.18 20.29
CA ARG A 17 -19.69 1.20 20.11
C ARG A 17 -18.92 2.21 20.96
N ASP A 18 -18.33 1.76 22.07
CA ASP A 18 -17.60 2.60 23.03
C ASP A 18 -16.13 2.79 22.63
N TRP A 19 -15.68 2.13 21.57
CA TRP A 19 -14.31 2.24 21.08
C TRP A 19 -14.12 3.55 20.31
N ASP A 20 -13.31 4.44 20.87
CA ASP A 20 -12.78 5.57 20.14
C ASP A 20 -11.49 5.17 19.42
N VAL A 21 -11.51 5.26 18.09
CA VAL A 21 -10.37 4.95 17.23
C VAL A 21 -9.90 6.27 16.66
N SER A 22 -8.65 6.62 16.93
CA SER A 22 -8.03 7.83 16.43
C SER A 22 -6.56 7.59 16.11
N TYR A 23 -6.00 8.48 15.30
CA TYR A 23 -4.58 8.51 15.01
C TYR A 23 -3.78 8.96 16.23
N SER A 24 -4.34 9.82 17.07
CA SER A 24 -3.70 10.34 18.29
C SER A 24 -3.50 9.25 19.35
N LEU A 25 -2.27 9.14 19.85
CA LEU A 25 -1.90 8.15 20.87
C LEU A 25 -2.27 8.56 22.31
N GLY A 26 -2.64 9.83 22.51
CA GLY A 26 -3.08 10.40 23.78
C GLY A 26 -2.23 10.01 24.99
N ASN A 27 -2.87 9.94 26.16
CA ASN A 27 -2.25 9.46 27.41
C ASN A 27 -2.21 7.93 27.51
N SER A 28 -2.89 7.23 26.59
CA SER A 28 -2.98 5.76 26.56
C SER A 28 -1.64 5.11 26.20
N TRP A 29 -0.86 5.73 25.32
CA TRP A 29 0.44 5.19 24.91
C TRP A 29 1.46 5.10 26.05
N LYS A 30 1.49 6.10 26.94
CA LYS A 30 2.37 6.10 28.13
C LYS A 30 2.04 4.96 29.10
N LYS A 31 0.78 4.50 29.11
CA LYS A 31 0.34 3.34 29.91
C LYS A 31 0.68 2.03 29.17
N ALA A 32 0.53 1.98 27.85
CA ALA A 32 0.84 0.81 27.03
C ALA A 32 2.33 0.47 26.98
N ASP A 33 3.22 1.48 26.95
CA ASP A 33 4.67 1.30 26.88
C ASP A 33 5.24 0.61 28.14
N LYS A 34 4.54 0.72 29.28
CA LYS A 34 4.92 0.06 30.54
C LYS A 34 4.56 -1.43 30.58
N VAL A 35 3.73 -1.92 29.66
CA VAL A 35 3.27 -3.31 29.66
C VAL A 35 4.30 -4.20 28.96
N LYS A 36 4.69 -5.33 29.58
CA LYS A 36 5.60 -6.30 28.97
C LYS A 36 5.01 -6.80 27.65
N ARG A 37 5.75 -6.58 26.55
CA ARG A 37 5.32 -6.97 25.21
C ARG A 37 5.14 -8.49 25.11
N LYS A 38 3.93 -8.93 24.78
CA LYS A 38 3.64 -10.32 24.43
C LYS A 38 3.70 -10.47 22.90
N ASN A 39 4.33 -11.55 22.42
CA ASN A 39 4.37 -11.93 21.00
C ASN A 39 5.03 -10.89 20.04
N SER A 40 6.31 -10.60 20.25
CA SER A 40 7.07 -9.68 19.38
C SER A 40 7.16 -10.19 17.93
N SER A 41 7.14 -9.29 16.95
CA SER A 41 7.35 -9.61 15.52
C SER A 41 8.82 -9.56 15.08
N LEU A 42 9.73 -9.24 16.00
CA LEU A 42 11.17 -9.12 15.73
C LEU A 42 11.75 -10.42 15.18
N PHE A 43 12.52 -10.32 14.11
CA PHE A 43 13.15 -11.41 13.35
C PHE A 43 12.20 -12.49 12.84
N LYS A 44 10.90 -12.21 12.81
CA LYS A 44 9.94 -13.14 12.23
C LYS A 44 9.89 -12.98 10.72
N VAL A 45 9.88 -14.13 10.05
CA VAL A 45 9.83 -14.24 8.60
C VAL A 45 8.38 -14.46 8.15
N ASP A 46 7.91 -13.59 7.28
CA ASP A 46 6.63 -13.71 6.58
C ASP A 46 6.92 -13.97 5.10
N VAL A 47 6.40 -15.07 4.56
CA VAL A 47 6.46 -15.38 3.12
C VAL A 47 5.11 -15.00 2.53
N VAL A 48 5.09 -13.94 1.75
CA VAL A 48 3.88 -13.33 1.21
C VAL A 48 3.81 -13.54 -0.30
N ILE A 49 2.76 -14.19 -0.79
CA ILE A 49 2.60 -14.47 -2.23
C ILE A 49 1.75 -13.37 -2.87
N TYR A 50 2.34 -12.55 -3.74
CA TYR A 50 1.64 -11.48 -4.45
C TYR A 50 1.24 -11.93 -5.87
N PRO A 51 -0.05 -12.17 -6.16
CA PRO A 51 -0.51 -12.28 -7.53
C PRO A 51 -0.58 -10.88 -8.16
N GLU A 52 0.07 -10.71 -9.30
CA GLU A 52 0.09 -9.47 -10.06
C GLU A 52 -0.56 -9.69 -11.42
N LEU A 53 -1.67 -9.01 -11.66
CA LEU A 53 -2.35 -9.01 -12.95
C LEU A 53 -2.18 -7.64 -13.61
N SER A 54 -1.60 -7.63 -14.80
CA SER A 54 -1.46 -6.43 -15.62
C SER A 54 -2.22 -6.61 -16.92
N LEU A 55 -3.06 -5.63 -17.24
CA LEU A 55 -3.79 -5.57 -18.51
C LEU A 55 -3.30 -4.37 -19.29
N LYS A 56 -3.17 -4.54 -20.60
CA LYS A 56 -2.97 -3.43 -21.54
C LYS A 56 -3.85 -3.63 -22.77
N ASN A 57 -4.34 -2.50 -23.29
CA ASN A 57 -5.14 -2.46 -24.51
C ASN A 57 -4.39 -1.61 -25.54
N LEU A 58 -3.46 -2.23 -26.27
CA LEU A 58 -2.60 -1.57 -27.25
C LEU A 58 -2.89 -2.01 -28.70
N ILE A 59 -3.49 -3.20 -28.89
CA ILE A 59 -3.71 -3.81 -30.21
C ILE A 59 -5.18 -3.69 -30.58
N ILE A 60 -5.49 -3.16 -31.76
CA ILE A 60 -6.89 -2.96 -32.21
C ILE A 60 -7.63 -4.30 -32.40
N THR A 61 -6.91 -5.35 -32.80
CA THR A 61 -7.48 -6.68 -33.08
C THR A 61 -7.66 -7.57 -31.85
N GLN A 62 -7.14 -7.19 -30.68
CA GLN A 62 -7.27 -7.96 -29.43
C GLN A 62 -7.84 -7.06 -28.34
N ILE A 63 -8.88 -7.54 -27.65
CA ILE A 63 -9.55 -6.74 -26.63
C ILE A 63 -8.60 -6.45 -25.46
N TYR A 64 -7.76 -7.42 -25.05
CA TYR A 64 -6.74 -7.23 -24.00
C TYR A 64 -5.50 -8.11 -24.21
N GLN A 65 -4.35 -7.54 -23.86
CA GLN A 65 -3.11 -8.27 -23.61
C GLN A 65 -2.94 -8.43 -22.09
N VAL A 66 -2.64 -9.66 -21.64
CA VAL A 66 -2.66 -10.03 -20.22
C VAL A 66 -1.28 -10.50 -19.79
N LEU A 67 -0.81 -9.98 -18.66
CA LEU A 67 0.35 -10.49 -17.95
C LEU A 67 -0.07 -10.89 -16.53
N PHE A 68 0.12 -12.16 -16.21
CA PHE A 68 -0.14 -12.72 -14.89
C PHE A 68 1.15 -13.26 -14.30
N ASN A 69 1.58 -12.62 -13.22
CA ASN A 69 2.78 -12.97 -12.47
C ASN A 69 2.41 -13.41 -11.06
N LEU A 70 3.16 -14.38 -10.54
CA LEU A 70 3.12 -14.77 -9.15
C LEU A 70 4.45 -14.37 -8.50
N SER A 71 4.37 -13.44 -7.56
CA SER A 71 5.55 -12.76 -7.02
C SER A 71 5.71 -13.05 -5.52
N PRO A 72 6.22 -14.23 -5.12
CA PRO A 72 6.51 -14.52 -3.71
C PRO A 72 7.56 -13.57 -3.15
N ALA A 73 7.25 -12.95 -2.01
CA ALA A 73 8.12 -12.05 -1.28
C ALA A 73 8.40 -12.59 0.13
N VAL A 74 9.66 -12.50 0.54
CA VAL A 74 10.07 -12.73 1.93
C VAL A 74 10.17 -11.37 2.61
N GLU A 75 9.40 -11.20 3.68
CA GLU A 75 9.38 -10.01 4.52
C GLU A 75 9.90 -10.35 5.91
N VAL A 76 10.91 -9.62 6.35
CA VAL A 76 11.53 -9.81 7.67
C VAL A 76 11.49 -8.51 8.45
N SER A 77 10.84 -8.54 9.62
CA SER A 77 10.83 -7.40 10.54
C SER A 77 12.06 -7.44 11.44
N LEU A 78 13.06 -6.62 11.16
CA LEU A 78 14.34 -6.63 11.89
C LEU A 78 14.24 -5.89 13.23
N TRP A 79 13.68 -4.67 13.23
CA TRP A 79 13.37 -3.92 14.45
C TRP A 79 12.11 -3.06 14.29
N LYS A 80 11.76 -2.26 15.31
CA LYS A 80 10.55 -1.43 15.31
C LYS A 80 10.52 -0.51 14.08
N GLY A 81 9.54 -0.76 13.21
CA GLY A 81 9.32 0.01 12.00
C GLY A 81 10.22 -0.38 10.83
N MET A 82 11.21 -1.27 10.98
CA MET A 82 12.04 -1.68 9.86
C MET A 82 11.63 -3.04 9.28
N LYS A 83 11.49 -3.07 7.96
CA LYS A 83 11.11 -4.25 7.18
C LYS A 83 12.06 -4.44 6.00
N LEU A 84 12.72 -5.59 5.96
CA LEU A 84 13.47 -6.07 4.80
C LEU A 84 12.49 -6.84 3.91
N THR A 85 12.49 -6.54 2.62
CA THR A 85 11.62 -7.18 1.62
C THR A 85 12.47 -7.68 0.46
N ALA A 86 12.32 -8.95 0.11
CA ALA A 86 12.96 -9.54 -1.05
C ALA A 86 11.93 -10.37 -1.82
N GLN A 87 11.68 -10.02 -3.08
CA GLN A 87 10.67 -10.64 -3.92
C GLN A 87 11.27 -11.23 -5.18
N ILE A 88 10.73 -12.37 -5.59
CA ILE A 88 11.01 -13.01 -6.88
C ILE A 88 9.71 -12.95 -7.68
N VAL A 89 9.80 -12.57 -8.96
CA VAL A 89 8.67 -12.54 -9.90
C VAL A 89 8.73 -13.78 -10.76
N VAL A 90 7.68 -14.60 -10.73
CA VAL A 90 7.52 -15.78 -11.57
C VAL A 90 6.40 -15.51 -12.57
N PRO A 91 6.70 -15.35 -13.87
CA PRO A 91 5.66 -15.18 -14.88
C PRO A 91 4.93 -16.49 -15.11
N ILE A 92 3.61 -16.46 -15.00
CA ILE A 92 2.74 -17.64 -15.19
C ILE A 92 2.10 -17.60 -16.58
N TYR A 93 1.66 -16.42 -17.01
CA TYR A 93 1.05 -16.22 -18.31
C TYR A 93 1.41 -14.84 -18.86
N ASN A 94 1.89 -14.80 -20.09
CA ASN A 94 2.20 -13.57 -20.80
C ASN A 94 1.63 -13.65 -22.21
N ASP A 95 0.66 -12.78 -22.49
CA ASP A 95 0.11 -12.56 -23.82
C ASP A 95 0.45 -11.13 -24.27
N GLY A 96 1.56 -11.01 -24.99
CA GLY A 96 1.95 -9.79 -25.71
C GLY A 96 2.87 -8.81 -24.96
N TYR A 97 3.36 -9.10 -23.75
CA TYR A 97 4.42 -8.31 -23.11
C TYR A 97 5.82 -8.71 -23.61
N PRO A 98 6.84 -7.81 -23.50
CA PRO A 98 8.20 -8.10 -23.99
C PRO A 98 8.82 -9.35 -23.35
N TYR A 99 9.73 -10.02 -24.07
CA TYR A 99 10.39 -11.27 -23.66
C TYR A 99 11.08 -11.24 -22.29
N LEU A 100 11.41 -10.05 -21.78
CA LEU A 100 12.00 -9.88 -20.45
C LEU A 100 11.03 -10.30 -19.34
N TYR A 101 9.73 -10.13 -19.56
CA TYR A 101 8.68 -10.50 -18.62
C TYR A 101 8.37 -12.01 -18.65
N ASP A 102 8.95 -12.79 -19.57
CA ASP A 102 8.82 -14.26 -19.59
C ASP A 102 9.87 -14.97 -18.73
N LYS A 103 10.82 -14.22 -18.17
CA LYS A 103 11.90 -14.77 -17.35
C LYS A 103 11.60 -14.60 -15.87
N VAL A 104 11.97 -15.59 -15.07
CA VAL A 104 12.00 -15.42 -13.62
C VAL A 104 13.06 -14.38 -13.29
N HIS A 105 12.67 -13.33 -12.58
CA HIS A 105 13.57 -12.25 -12.21
C HIS A 105 13.27 -11.72 -10.81
N PRO A 106 14.24 -11.08 -10.13
CA PRO A 106 13.97 -10.38 -8.90
C PRO A 106 12.98 -9.22 -9.09
N GLY A 107 12.06 -9.06 -8.14
CA GLY A 107 11.09 -7.96 -8.10
C GLY A 107 11.56 -6.85 -7.17
N PHE A 108 10.79 -6.61 -6.10
CA PHE A 108 11.17 -5.66 -5.06
C PHE A 108 12.28 -6.25 -4.18
N ILE A 109 13.39 -5.54 -4.04
CA ILE A 109 14.46 -5.88 -3.09
C ILE A 109 14.82 -4.60 -2.36
N GLY A 110 14.52 -4.51 -1.08
CA GLY A 110 14.82 -3.28 -0.35
C GLY A 110 14.61 -3.36 1.15
N ILE A 111 15.10 -2.33 1.81
CA ILE A 111 14.92 -2.10 3.24
C ILE A 111 14.06 -0.86 3.39
N SER A 112 13.01 -0.97 4.19
CA SER A 112 12.10 0.12 4.52
C SER A 112 12.13 0.38 6.02
N GLN A 113 12.16 1.65 6.41
CA GLN A 113 12.11 2.12 7.79
C GLN A 113 10.94 3.09 7.93
N LYS A 114 9.93 2.66 8.69
CA LYS A 114 8.75 3.45 9.07
C LYS A 114 8.98 4.07 10.44
N LEU A 115 8.80 5.37 10.55
CA LEU A 115 8.97 6.17 11.75
C LEU A 115 7.71 6.98 11.99
N ARG A 116 7.29 7.06 13.25
CA ARG A 116 6.23 7.95 13.66
C ARG A 116 6.86 9.17 14.34
N LEU A 117 6.59 10.33 13.79
CA LEU A 117 7.01 11.63 14.27
C LEU A 117 5.89 12.26 15.13
N PRO A 118 6.20 13.26 15.97
CA PRO A 118 5.17 14.02 16.69
C PRO A 118 4.17 14.68 15.71
N TYR A 119 3.00 15.07 16.22
CA TYR A 119 1.91 15.67 15.43
C TYR A 119 1.33 14.76 14.33
N ASN A 120 1.22 13.44 14.57
CA ASN A 120 0.59 12.49 13.65
C ASN A 120 1.22 12.53 12.24
N ILE A 121 2.55 12.58 12.20
CA ILE A 121 3.33 12.45 10.96
C ILE A 121 3.92 11.04 10.93
N TRP A 122 3.75 10.33 9.82
CA TRP A 122 4.39 9.06 9.54
C TRP A 122 5.36 9.24 8.40
N GLY A 123 6.64 8.98 8.67
CA GLY A 123 7.69 8.91 7.65
C GLY A 123 7.98 7.46 7.30
N THR A 124 8.11 7.17 6.01
CA THR A 124 8.60 5.90 5.49
C THR A 124 9.79 6.18 4.59
N PHE A 125 10.95 5.64 4.94
CA PHE A 125 12.15 5.70 4.12
C PHE A 125 12.44 4.32 3.54
N THR A 126 12.64 4.23 2.23
CA THR A 126 12.89 2.96 1.54
C THR A 126 14.11 3.10 0.64
N ILE A 127 15.00 2.11 0.69
CA ILE A 127 16.17 1.97 -0.18
C ILE A 127 16.12 0.61 -0.86
N GLY A 128 16.32 0.57 -2.17
CA GLY A 128 16.42 -0.69 -2.90
C GLY A 128 16.02 -0.62 -4.35
N HIS A 129 15.58 -1.77 -4.87
CA HIS A 129 14.95 -1.97 -6.16
C HIS A 129 13.42 -1.92 -5.99
N PHE A 130 12.79 -1.10 -6.83
CA PHE A 130 11.40 -0.68 -6.82
C PHE A 130 10.69 -1.17 -8.08
N SER A 131 9.36 -1.03 -8.12
CA SER A 131 8.59 -1.34 -9.33
C SER A 131 8.98 -0.45 -10.50
N SER A 132 8.57 -0.86 -11.71
CA SER A 132 8.86 -0.12 -12.95
C SER A 132 10.36 -0.06 -13.27
N GLU A 133 11.12 -1.09 -12.86
CA GLU A 133 12.56 -1.25 -13.11
C GLU A 133 13.36 -0.01 -12.63
N ARG A 134 13.16 0.34 -11.36
CA ARG A 134 13.83 1.49 -10.71
C ARG A 134 14.61 1.04 -9.51
N TYR A 135 15.75 1.68 -9.27
CA TYR A 135 16.51 1.50 -8.03
C TYR A 135 16.89 2.84 -7.45
N GLY A 136 16.92 2.93 -6.12
CA GLY A 136 17.37 4.14 -5.44
C GLY A 136 16.75 4.33 -4.07
N LEU A 137 16.42 5.58 -3.78
CA LEU A 137 15.90 6.04 -2.49
C LEU A 137 14.51 6.62 -2.69
N ASP A 138 13.62 6.31 -1.74
CA ASP A 138 12.28 6.84 -1.68
C ASP A 138 11.97 7.26 -0.24
N PHE A 139 11.41 8.44 -0.08
CA PHE A 139 10.97 8.97 1.19
C PHE A 139 9.53 9.46 1.04
N GLN A 140 8.64 8.91 1.86
CA GLN A 140 7.24 9.26 1.95
C GLN A 140 6.95 9.79 3.34
N ALA A 141 6.24 10.90 3.44
CA ALA A 141 5.72 11.47 4.67
C ALA A 141 4.22 11.66 4.54
N VAL A 142 3.45 11.13 5.48
CA VAL A 142 2.00 11.31 5.57
C VAL A 142 1.70 12.04 6.88
N HIS A 143 1.07 13.20 6.78
CA HIS A 143 0.59 13.96 7.92
C HIS A 143 -0.93 13.84 7.99
N HIS A 144 -1.44 13.25 9.06
CA HIS A 144 -2.88 13.21 9.32
C HIS A 144 -3.27 14.42 10.17
N CYS A 145 -4.07 15.32 9.60
CA CYS A 145 -4.40 16.59 10.24
C CYS A 145 -5.27 16.39 11.49
N ILE A 146 -4.93 17.13 12.54
CA ILE A 146 -5.45 16.96 13.90
C ILE A 146 -6.91 17.40 14.04
N TRP A 147 -7.40 18.31 13.18
CA TRP A 147 -8.75 18.89 13.34
C TRP A 147 -9.92 17.95 13.01
N ASP A 148 -9.73 16.94 12.14
CA ASP A 148 -10.83 16.01 11.84
C ASP A 148 -10.35 14.59 11.46
N GLU A 149 -9.03 14.31 11.42
CA GLU A 149 -8.43 13.00 11.02
C GLU A 149 -8.84 12.46 9.62
N ARG A 150 -9.77 13.13 8.95
CA ARG A 150 -10.29 12.84 7.61
C ARG A 150 -9.39 13.39 6.52
N PHE A 151 -8.63 14.42 6.83
CA PHE A 151 -7.72 15.05 5.90
C PHE A 151 -6.30 14.58 6.16
N SER A 152 -5.65 14.08 5.12
CA SER A 152 -4.26 13.64 5.16
C SER A 152 -3.47 14.31 4.04
N LEU A 153 -2.29 14.80 4.37
CA LEU A 153 -1.35 15.37 3.41
C LEU A 153 -0.19 14.38 3.21
N THR A 154 0.01 13.96 1.96
CA THR A 154 1.05 13.00 1.59
C THR A 154 2.11 13.69 0.75
N GLY A 155 3.34 13.76 1.25
CA GLY A 155 4.51 14.16 0.46
C GLY A 155 5.37 12.96 0.17
N ARG A 156 5.85 12.81 -1.06
CA ARG A 156 6.83 11.76 -1.41
C ARG A 156 7.87 12.34 -2.34
N ILE A 157 9.13 12.05 -2.04
CA ILE A 157 10.29 12.39 -2.84
C ILE A 157 11.09 11.12 -3.09
N GLY A 158 11.67 10.99 -4.27
CA GLY A 158 12.55 9.88 -4.54
C GLY A 158 13.59 10.17 -5.58
N TYR A 159 14.74 9.57 -5.36
CA TYR A 159 15.93 9.68 -6.19
C TYR A 159 16.22 8.30 -6.78
N THR A 160 15.81 8.10 -8.03
CA THR A 160 15.78 6.78 -8.66
C THR A 160 16.55 6.74 -9.98
N GLY A 161 17.25 5.63 -10.24
CA GLY A 161 17.84 5.29 -11.54
C GLY A 161 17.00 4.23 -12.25
N ALA A 162 17.07 4.17 -13.58
CA ALA A 162 16.50 3.04 -14.32
C ALA A 162 17.43 1.83 -14.17
N GLY A 163 16.91 0.67 -13.78
CA GLY A 163 17.68 -0.57 -13.78
C GLY A 163 16.73 -1.74 -13.95
N TYR A 164 16.99 -2.59 -14.93
CA TYR A 164 16.09 -3.70 -15.27
C TYR A 164 16.79 -5.04 -15.14
N TRP A 165 16.01 -6.06 -14.86
CA TRP A 165 16.48 -7.44 -14.79
C TRP A 165 16.31 -8.17 -16.12
N ASN A 166 17.34 -8.93 -16.50
CA ASN A 166 17.26 -9.93 -17.57
C ASN A 166 17.56 -11.29 -16.94
N GLY A 167 16.52 -11.96 -16.45
CA GLY A 167 16.69 -13.10 -15.54
C GLY A 167 17.30 -12.65 -14.22
N PHE A 168 18.47 -13.20 -13.86
CA PHE A 168 19.21 -12.83 -12.65
C PHE A 168 20.35 -11.82 -12.91
N THR A 169 20.48 -11.31 -14.13
CA THR A 169 21.47 -10.28 -14.49
C THR A 169 20.84 -8.89 -14.41
N MET A 170 21.42 -8.01 -13.58
CA MET A 170 20.93 -6.64 -13.40
C MET A 170 21.64 -5.66 -14.33
N HIS A 171 20.88 -4.91 -15.13
CA HIS A 171 21.40 -3.86 -16.00
C HIS A 171 21.07 -2.49 -15.41
N TYR A 172 22.10 -1.79 -14.93
CA TYR A 172 21.95 -0.47 -14.32
C TYR A 172 22.12 0.65 -15.35
N GLY A 173 21.12 1.52 -15.43
CA GLY A 173 21.23 2.81 -16.10
C GLY A 173 21.93 3.85 -15.22
N THR A 174 22.77 4.68 -15.84
CA THR A 174 23.52 5.75 -15.18
C THR A 174 22.69 7.01 -14.93
N LYS A 175 21.59 7.21 -15.68
CA LYS A 175 20.71 8.37 -15.55
C LYS A 175 19.86 8.29 -14.28
N LYS A 176 20.19 9.11 -13.29
CA LYS A 176 19.39 9.31 -12.07
C LYS A 176 18.31 10.35 -12.33
N ARG A 177 17.14 10.18 -11.71
CA ARG A 177 15.99 11.07 -11.80
C ARG A 177 15.50 11.40 -10.40
N PHE A 178 15.24 12.68 -10.19
CA PHE A 178 14.52 13.16 -9.03
C PHE A 178 13.03 13.19 -9.35
N THR A 179 12.23 12.58 -8.50
CA THR A 179 10.76 12.51 -8.59
C THR A 179 10.18 13.04 -7.29
N TRP A 180 9.06 13.73 -7.40
CA TRP A 180 8.33 14.26 -6.25
C TRP A 180 6.84 14.17 -6.49
N SER A 181 6.08 14.03 -5.42
CA SER A 181 4.63 14.06 -5.42
C SER A 181 4.12 14.69 -4.13
N LEU A 182 3.06 15.48 -4.26
CA LEU A 182 2.34 16.10 -3.17
C LEU A 182 0.86 15.78 -3.35
N GLY A 183 0.27 15.15 -2.34
CA GLY A 183 -1.10 14.67 -2.36
C GLY A 183 -1.89 15.17 -1.16
N ALA A 184 -3.17 15.42 -1.38
CA ALA A 184 -4.16 15.63 -0.35
C ALA A 184 -5.21 14.52 -0.46
N GLU A 185 -5.57 13.93 0.67
CA GLU A 185 -6.51 12.84 0.79
C GLU A 185 -7.62 13.26 1.75
N PHE A 186 -8.87 13.06 1.34
CA PHE A 186 -10.06 13.36 2.14
C PHE A 186 -10.93 12.11 2.24
N TYR A 187 -11.14 11.65 3.47
CA TYR A 187 -11.98 10.50 3.76
C TYR A 187 -13.37 10.94 4.21
N TRP A 188 -14.40 10.45 3.52
CA TRP A 188 -15.80 10.72 3.82
C TRP A 188 -16.46 9.49 4.49
N PRO A 189 -16.62 9.51 5.84
CA PRO A 189 -17.09 8.35 6.58
C PRO A 189 -18.61 8.19 6.63
N ARG A 190 -19.37 9.27 6.47
CA ARG A 190 -20.75 9.35 7.00
C ARG A 190 -21.77 8.38 6.38
N TYR A 191 -21.56 7.90 5.16
CA TYR A 191 -22.48 6.92 4.52
C TYR A 191 -21.83 5.91 3.57
N TYR A 192 -20.68 6.21 2.95
CA TYR A 192 -20.16 5.38 1.84
C TYR A 192 -18.68 4.99 1.91
N ASN A 193 -17.94 5.33 2.97
CA ASN A 193 -16.49 5.03 3.08
C ASN A 193 -15.73 5.41 1.80
N ILE A 194 -15.94 6.65 1.34
CA ILE A 194 -15.33 7.17 0.11
C ILE A 194 -14.07 7.94 0.47
N GLU A 195 -12.96 7.59 -0.17
CA GLU A 195 -11.71 8.33 -0.15
C GLU A 195 -11.55 9.09 -1.47
N THR A 196 -11.41 10.40 -1.38
CA THR A 196 -11.08 11.26 -2.52
C THR A 196 -9.65 11.75 -2.33
N SER A 197 -8.78 11.49 -3.31
CA SER A 197 -7.40 11.94 -3.28
C SER A 197 -7.08 12.79 -4.49
N MET A 198 -6.27 13.82 -4.29
CA MET A 198 -5.73 14.67 -5.34
C MET A 198 -4.22 14.73 -5.18
N LYS A 199 -3.48 14.37 -6.23
CA LYS A 199 -2.01 14.29 -6.25
C LYS A 199 -1.47 15.15 -7.37
N VAL A 200 -0.49 15.97 -7.06
CA VAL A 200 0.35 16.67 -8.02
C VAL A 200 1.70 15.99 -8.02
N GLU A 201 2.08 15.39 -9.13
CA GLU A 201 3.27 14.55 -9.19
C GLU A 201 4.08 14.74 -10.46
N GLN A 202 5.37 14.50 -10.33
CA GLN A 202 6.29 14.38 -11.45
C GLN A 202 6.48 12.88 -11.78
N TYR A 203 5.96 12.49 -12.95
CA TYR A 203 6.04 11.12 -13.44
C TYR A 203 7.45 10.74 -13.88
N LEU A 204 7.67 9.44 -14.09
CA LEU A 204 8.98 8.87 -14.40
C LEU A 204 9.61 9.46 -15.65
N LEU A 205 8.82 9.84 -16.66
CA LEU A 205 9.30 10.45 -17.90
C LEU A 205 9.59 11.96 -17.77
N GLY A 206 9.18 12.58 -16.66
CA GLY A 206 9.44 13.98 -16.35
C GLY A 206 8.21 14.87 -16.50
N GLU A 207 7.07 14.35 -16.99
CA GLU A 207 5.85 15.16 -16.99
C GLU A 207 5.43 15.52 -15.57
N LYS A 208 4.98 16.77 -15.42
CA LYS A 208 4.26 17.21 -14.23
C LYS A 208 2.77 17.14 -14.54
N GLY A 209 2.04 16.46 -13.69
CA GLY A 209 0.60 16.30 -13.86
C GLY A 209 -0.14 16.25 -12.54
N VAL A 210 -1.46 16.29 -12.69
CA VAL A 210 -2.41 16.13 -11.60
C VAL A 210 -3.12 14.81 -11.81
N ARG A 211 -3.31 14.07 -10.72
CA ARG A 211 -4.09 12.85 -10.63
C ARG A 211 -5.15 13.04 -9.56
N VAL A 212 -6.38 12.64 -9.86
CA VAL A 212 -7.50 12.61 -8.92
C VAL A 212 -7.99 11.17 -8.86
N ASP A 213 -8.08 10.61 -7.67
CA ASP A 213 -8.67 9.29 -7.42
C ASP A 213 -9.91 9.45 -6.53
N MET A 214 -10.99 8.75 -6.85
CA MET A 214 -12.18 8.63 -5.99
C MET A 214 -12.45 7.14 -5.80
N ILE A 215 -12.31 6.67 -4.57
CA ILE A 215 -12.32 5.24 -4.24
C ILE A 215 -13.31 5.00 -3.13
N ARG A 216 -14.18 4.02 -3.33
CA ARG A 216 -15.07 3.51 -2.31
C ARG A 216 -14.48 2.24 -1.70
N HIS A 217 -14.38 2.22 -0.39
CA HIS A 217 -13.89 1.08 0.37
C HIS A 217 -15.05 0.23 0.91
N PHE A 218 -15.08 -1.02 0.50
CA PHE A 218 -15.84 -2.10 1.13
C PHE A 218 -14.87 -2.97 1.95
N ARG A 219 -15.42 -3.82 2.81
CA ARG A 219 -14.65 -4.72 3.69
C ARG A 219 -13.56 -5.54 2.97
N TYR A 220 -13.92 -6.13 1.82
CA TYR A 220 -13.03 -7.02 1.07
C TYR A 220 -12.69 -6.49 -0.33
N VAL A 221 -13.27 -5.37 -0.74
CA VAL A 221 -13.09 -4.83 -2.09
C VAL A 221 -12.99 -3.31 -2.00
N SER A 222 -12.07 -2.70 -2.74
CA SER A 222 -12.05 -1.25 -2.95
C SER A 222 -12.21 -0.99 -4.44
N ILE A 223 -13.20 -0.17 -4.81
CA ILE A 223 -13.52 0.15 -6.20
C ILE A 223 -13.41 1.66 -6.36
N GLY A 224 -12.73 2.14 -7.39
CA GLY A 224 -12.64 3.55 -7.63
C GLY A 224 -12.34 3.91 -9.07
N PHE A 225 -12.43 5.21 -9.32
CA PHE A 225 -12.12 5.83 -10.59
C PHE A 225 -10.96 6.79 -10.41
N TYR A 226 -10.18 6.94 -11.46
CA TYR A 226 -9.10 7.91 -11.48
C TYR A 226 -9.08 8.68 -12.79
N ALA A 227 -8.67 9.93 -12.70
CA ALA A 227 -8.44 10.80 -13.84
C ALA A 227 -7.09 11.50 -13.65
N MET A 228 -6.36 11.66 -14.73
CA MET A 228 -5.04 12.28 -14.73
C MET A 228 -4.81 13.15 -15.96
N LYS A 229 -4.09 14.25 -15.76
CA LYS A 229 -3.73 15.18 -16.82
C LYS A 229 -2.34 15.73 -16.55
N ALA A 230 -1.48 15.64 -17.54
CA ALA A 230 -0.12 16.16 -17.49
C ALA A 230 0.12 17.22 -18.55
N LYS A 231 1.12 18.07 -18.32
CA LYS A 231 1.49 19.13 -19.27
C LYS A 231 2.01 18.51 -20.57
N GLY A 232 1.34 18.80 -21.69
CA GLY A 232 1.74 18.33 -23.02
C GLY A 232 1.32 16.89 -23.36
N VAL A 233 0.50 16.25 -22.50
CA VAL A 233 -0.02 14.90 -22.73
C VAL A 233 -1.54 14.92 -22.69
N LYS A 234 -2.19 14.06 -23.50
CA LYS A 234 -3.65 13.92 -23.48
C LYS A 234 -4.13 13.47 -22.10
N ALA A 235 -5.28 13.98 -21.67
CA ALA A 235 -5.90 13.53 -20.43
C ALA A 235 -6.20 12.04 -20.51
N ASN A 236 -6.06 11.36 -19.39
CA ASN A 236 -6.30 9.93 -19.29
C ASN A 236 -7.08 9.61 -18.01
N GLY A 237 -7.73 8.46 -17.98
CA GLY A 237 -8.51 8.03 -16.84
C GLY A 237 -8.79 6.54 -16.89
N GLY A 238 -9.44 6.04 -15.85
CA GLY A 238 -9.66 4.63 -15.71
C GLY A 238 -10.39 4.27 -14.43
N PHE A 239 -10.52 2.98 -14.20
CA PHE A 239 -11.03 2.44 -12.95
C PHE A 239 -9.98 1.55 -12.31
N ARG A 240 -10.03 1.46 -10.99
CA ARG A 240 -9.15 0.62 -10.20
C ARG A 240 -10.02 -0.21 -9.28
N PHE A 241 -9.74 -1.50 -9.22
CA PHE A 241 -10.32 -2.36 -8.20
C PHE A 241 -9.22 -3.07 -7.44
N GLN A 242 -9.45 -3.28 -6.15
CA GLN A 242 -8.57 -4.06 -5.29
C GLN A 242 -9.44 -5.04 -4.50
N ILE A 243 -9.03 -6.29 -4.46
CA ILE A 243 -9.76 -7.36 -3.78
C ILE A 243 -8.84 -7.94 -2.71
N ALA A 244 -9.37 -8.11 -1.51
CA ALA A 244 -8.71 -8.78 -0.40
C ALA A 244 -8.66 -10.28 -0.64
N LEU A 245 -7.46 -10.87 -0.59
CA LEU A 245 -7.30 -12.30 -0.81
C LEU A 245 -7.54 -13.08 0.50
N PRO A 246 -8.36 -14.14 0.48
CA PRO A 246 -8.46 -15.05 1.61
C PRO A 246 -7.17 -15.91 1.72
N PRO A 247 -6.79 -16.41 2.91
CA PRO A 247 -7.45 -16.26 4.21
C PRO A 247 -7.37 -14.85 4.84
N TYR A 248 -8.35 -14.45 5.65
CA TYR A 248 -8.31 -13.13 6.32
C TYR A 248 -7.71 -13.16 7.73
N LYS A 249 -7.54 -14.35 8.32
CA LYS A 249 -6.96 -14.53 9.64
C LYS A 249 -5.90 -15.60 9.56
N TYR A 250 -4.72 -15.29 10.10
CA TYR A 250 -3.61 -16.21 10.14
C TYR A 250 -3.12 -16.38 11.56
N LYS A 251 -3.01 -17.63 12.00
CA LYS A 251 -2.35 -17.98 13.25
C LYS A 251 -0.88 -18.26 12.93
N ARG A 252 0.04 -17.64 13.68
CA ARG A 252 1.45 -17.96 13.64
C ARG A 252 1.79 -18.80 14.86
N HIS A 253 2.50 -19.91 14.64
CA HIS A 253 2.98 -20.78 15.72
C HIS A 253 4.49 -20.52 15.94
N GLY A 254 4.84 -19.85 17.04
CA GLY A 254 6.23 -19.58 17.40
C GLY A 254 7.02 -18.78 16.36
N TYR A 255 8.16 -19.34 15.93
CA TYR A 255 9.12 -18.77 14.97
C TYR A 255 8.99 -19.35 13.55
N VAL A 256 8.03 -20.25 13.31
CA VAL A 256 7.83 -20.85 11.98
C VAL A 256 7.47 -19.74 10.97
N PRO A 257 8.11 -19.71 9.79
CA PRO A 257 7.74 -18.78 8.73
C PRO A 257 6.26 -18.90 8.40
N ARG A 258 5.55 -17.78 8.40
CA ARG A 258 4.14 -17.77 8.06
C ARG A 258 4.01 -17.57 6.56
N ILE A 259 3.33 -18.48 5.88
CA ILE A 259 3.00 -18.33 4.47
C ILE A 259 1.62 -17.71 4.38
N THR A 260 1.51 -16.55 3.74
CA THR A 260 0.23 -15.88 3.48
C THR A 260 0.17 -15.42 2.02
N PRO A 261 -0.98 -15.45 1.35
CA PRO A 261 -1.17 -14.59 0.19
C PRO A 261 -1.03 -13.11 0.58
N SER A 262 -0.82 -12.25 -0.40
CA SER A 262 -0.85 -10.82 -0.21
C SER A 262 -2.19 -10.38 0.36
N TYR A 263 -2.19 -9.31 1.15
CA TYR A 263 -3.42 -8.80 1.75
C TYR A 263 -4.45 -8.43 0.67
N ASN A 264 -3.99 -8.04 -0.52
CA ASN A 264 -4.83 -7.74 -1.67
C ASN A 264 -4.17 -8.08 -3.00
N MET A 265 -5.02 -8.16 -4.01
CA MET A 265 -4.67 -8.09 -5.42
C MET A 265 -5.36 -6.84 -6.00
N GLY A 266 -4.63 -6.04 -6.76
CA GLY A 266 -5.16 -4.84 -7.39
C GLY A 266 -5.05 -4.90 -8.90
N LEU A 267 -6.10 -4.42 -9.59
CA LEU A 267 -6.08 -4.16 -11.01
C LEU A 267 -6.40 -2.69 -11.28
N ALA A 268 -5.71 -2.10 -12.24
CA ALA A 268 -6.05 -0.81 -12.80
C ALA A 268 -6.35 -0.97 -14.29
N TYR A 269 -7.52 -0.52 -14.70
CA TYR A 269 -7.89 -0.40 -16.10
C TYR A 269 -7.60 1.01 -16.57
N ASN A 270 -6.89 1.13 -17.68
CA ASN A 270 -6.60 2.39 -18.34
C ASN A 270 -7.51 2.53 -19.56
N ALA A 271 -8.33 3.58 -19.61
CA ALA A 271 -9.26 3.82 -20.72
C ALA A 271 -8.56 4.36 -21.97
N GLY A 272 -7.41 5.02 -21.81
CA GLY A 272 -6.60 5.50 -22.93
C GLY A 272 -5.58 4.46 -23.40
N ASN A 273 -5.19 4.53 -24.68
CA ASN A 273 -4.08 3.76 -25.24
C ASN A 273 -2.70 4.36 -24.87
N GLU A 274 -2.57 4.90 -23.65
CA GLU A 274 -1.36 5.58 -23.21
C GLU A 274 -0.37 4.58 -22.61
N GLN A 275 0.78 4.40 -23.27
CA GLN A 275 1.77 3.38 -22.93
C GLN A 275 2.98 3.95 -22.17
N TYR A 276 3.30 5.23 -22.35
CA TYR A 276 4.61 5.79 -21.94
C TYR A 276 4.46 6.80 -20.81
N TYR A 277 3.46 7.68 -20.91
CA TYR A 277 3.23 8.75 -19.96
C TYR A 277 2.48 8.29 -18.71
N TYR A 278 2.46 9.14 -17.68
CA TYR A 278 1.79 8.87 -16.39
C TYR A 278 2.34 7.67 -15.59
N LYS A 279 3.55 7.20 -15.90
CA LYS A 279 4.16 6.09 -15.16
C LYS A 279 4.79 6.57 -13.85
N GLY A 280 4.39 5.94 -12.76
CA GLY A 280 5.03 6.04 -11.44
C GLY A 280 5.80 4.77 -11.08
N TYR A 281 6.29 4.71 -9.86
CA TYR A 281 6.85 3.51 -9.25
C TYR A 281 6.26 3.33 -7.84
N ARG A 282 6.32 2.09 -7.35
CA ARG A 282 6.03 1.71 -5.97
C ARG A 282 7.36 1.31 -5.33
N ALA A 283 7.60 1.74 -4.11
CA ALA A 283 8.83 1.42 -3.39
C ALA A 283 8.73 0.11 -2.59
N MET A 284 7.51 -0.30 -2.23
CA MET A 284 7.23 -1.53 -1.50
C MET A 284 6.06 -2.28 -2.17
N PRO A 285 6.02 -3.62 -2.10
CA PRO A 285 4.93 -4.41 -2.70
C PRO A 285 3.58 -4.20 -1.99
N ASP A 286 3.61 -3.83 -0.71
CA ASP A 286 2.44 -3.49 0.12
C ASP A 286 2.05 -2.00 0.07
N ASP A 287 2.75 -1.16 -0.70
CA ASP A 287 2.39 0.25 -0.95
C ASP A 287 1.14 0.31 -1.83
N ASN A 288 -0.01 0.08 -1.20
CA ASN A 288 -1.29 -0.03 -1.86
C ASN A 288 -2.43 0.58 -1.03
N ILE A 289 -3.51 0.92 -1.74
CA ILE A 289 -4.60 1.73 -1.18
C ILE A 289 -5.36 0.97 -0.09
N MET A 290 -5.66 -0.31 -0.29
CA MET A 290 -6.38 -1.09 0.73
C MET A 290 -5.56 -1.30 2.01
N HIS A 291 -4.24 -1.46 1.90
CA HIS A 291 -3.34 -1.55 3.05
C HIS A 291 -3.28 -0.20 3.79
N ASN A 292 -3.16 0.92 3.08
CA ASN A 292 -3.20 2.24 3.70
C ASN A 292 -4.53 2.50 4.41
N ASN A 293 -5.67 2.20 3.75
CA ASN A 293 -6.99 2.37 4.34
C ASN A 293 -7.27 1.42 5.52
N SER A 294 -6.58 0.27 5.60
CA SER A 294 -6.72 -0.64 6.75
C SER A 294 -6.31 -0.02 8.09
N PHE A 295 -5.51 1.05 8.06
CA PHE A 295 -5.12 1.82 9.24
C PHE A 295 -6.00 3.05 9.49
N ASN A 296 -7.01 3.29 8.65
CA ASN A 296 -7.89 4.45 8.78
C ASN A 296 -8.88 4.28 9.94
N PRO A 297 -8.85 5.16 10.97
CA PRO A 297 -9.71 5.07 12.14
C PRO A 297 -11.19 5.01 11.78
N TYR A 298 -11.62 5.79 10.78
CA TYR A 298 -13.02 5.83 10.37
C TYR A 298 -13.45 4.55 9.68
N PHE A 299 -12.59 3.96 8.85
CA PHE A 299 -12.86 2.66 8.24
C PHE A 299 -12.95 1.56 9.31
N ILE A 300 -12.00 1.51 10.23
CA ILE A 300 -11.99 0.57 11.36
C ILE A 300 -13.27 0.72 12.19
N LYS A 301 -13.66 1.95 12.52
CA LYS A 301 -14.89 2.22 13.28
C LYS A 301 -16.14 1.76 12.52
N SER A 302 -16.20 1.97 11.20
CA SER A 302 -17.32 1.48 10.39
C SER A 302 -17.41 -0.06 10.38
N GLU A 303 -16.28 -0.76 10.38
CA GLU A 303 -16.23 -2.23 10.46
C GLU A 303 -16.61 -2.75 11.86
N LEU A 304 -16.27 -2.01 12.93
CA LEU A 304 -16.65 -2.34 14.31
C LEU A 304 -18.15 -2.17 14.60
N LEU A 305 -18.80 -1.22 13.92
CA LEU A 305 -20.22 -0.90 14.13
C LEU A 305 -21.16 -1.80 13.31
N ASN A 306 -20.70 -2.26 12.15
CA ASN A 306 -21.52 -3.06 11.22
C ASN A 306 -21.40 -4.58 11.44
N PHE A 307 -20.43 -5.04 12.24
CA PHE A 307 -20.15 -6.47 12.48
C PHE A 307 -19.76 -6.74 13.93
#